data_AF-A0A2N8NKG5-F1
#
_entry.id   AF-A0A2N8NKG5-F1
#
_cell.length_a   1.000
_cell.length_b   1.000
_cell.length_c   1.000
_cell.angle_alpha   90.00
_cell.angle_beta   90.00
_cell.angle_gamma   90.00
#
_symmetry.space_group_name_H-M   'P 1'
#
loop_
_entity.id
_entity.type
_entity.pdbx_description
1 polymer ?
#
loop_
_entity_poly.entity_id
_entity_poly.type
_entity_poly.pdbx_seq_one_letter_code
_entity_poly.pdbx_strand_id
1 'polypeptide(L)'
;MIIDFPNIPEERLPNFKGGEKEYIARMFFDGQNRIMYGRLEPGASIGVHTHETSSEIMYFLEGRGKVLLADGEERVAAGQCHYCPKGCTHSLVNDSDADLAFFAVVPEQ
;
A
#
# COMPACT_ATOMS: atom_id res chain seq x y z
N MET A 1 14.11 -12.18 -13.36
CA MET A 1 13.79 -10.79 -13.77
C MET A 1 14.08 -9.90 -12.57
N ILE A 2 14.62 -8.70 -12.78
CA ILE A 2 14.86 -7.69 -11.72
C ILE A 2 13.85 -6.56 -11.95
N ILE A 3 13.13 -6.13 -10.91
CA ILE A 3 12.27 -4.94 -10.94
C ILE A 3 13.07 -3.77 -10.38
N ASP A 4 13.57 -2.92 -11.26
CA ASP A 4 14.42 -1.78 -10.90
C ASP A 4 13.55 -0.53 -10.68
N PHE A 5 12.91 -0.46 -9.50
CA PHE A 5 12.00 0.64 -9.14
C PHE A 5 12.56 2.04 -9.39
N PRO A 6 13.82 2.39 -9.06
CA PRO A 6 14.39 3.69 -9.38
C PRO A 6 14.20 4.14 -10.84
N ASN A 7 14.16 3.20 -11.78
CA ASN A 7 13.99 3.44 -13.21
C ASN A 7 12.54 3.27 -13.72
N ILE A 8 11.59 2.93 -12.85
CA ILE A 8 10.16 2.91 -13.18
C ILE A 8 9.58 4.31 -12.90
N PRO A 9 8.85 4.95 -13.85
CA PRO A 9 8.23 6.25 -13.62
C PRO A 9 7.38 6.29 -12.34
N GLU A 10 7.47 7.42 -11.62
CA GLU A 10 6.61 7.68 -10.48
C GLU A 10 5.23 8.11 -10.96
N GLU A 11 4.21 7.41 -10.48
CA GLU A 11 2.80 7.76 -10.66
C GLU A 11 2.26 8.41 -9.38
N ARG A 12 1.45 9.47 -9.56
CA ARG A 12 0.73 10.15 -8.48
C ARG A 12 -0.75 9.87 -8.64
N LEU A 13 -1.32 9.21 -7.65
CA LEU A 13 -2.69 8.73 -7.65
C LEU A 13 -3.49 9.55 -6.62
N PRO A 14 -4.13 10.64 -7.03
CA PRO A 14 -4.92 11.47 -6.10
C PRO A 14 -6.15 10.69 -5.61
N ASN A 15 -6.43 10.83 -4.32
CA ASN A 15 -7.56 10.23 -3.62
C ASN A 15 -7.71 8.73 -3.93
N PHE A 16 -6.60 8.00 -3.94
CA PHE A 16 -6.59 6.61 -4.36
C PHE A 16 -7.54 5.77 -3.50
N LYS A 17 -8.48 5.06 -4.15
CA LYS A 17 -9.59 4.32 -3.51
C LYS A 17 -10.47 5.17 -2.58
N GLY A 18 -10.56 6.49 -2.82
CA GLY A 18 -11.30 7.42 -1.97
C GLY A 18 -10.54 7.83 -0.70
N GLY A 19 -9.23 7.58 -0.65
CA GLY A 19 -8.37 8.06 0.43
C GLY A 19 -8.08 9.56 0.35
N GLU A 20 -7.22 10.01 1.26
CA GLU A 20 -6.81 11.39 1.39
C GLU A 20 -5.50 11.65 0.64
N LYS A 21 -5.40 12.83 0.01
CA LYS A 21 -4.20 13.30 -0.71
C LYS A 21 -3.73 12.33 -1.80
N GLU A 22 -2.42 12.19 -2.01
CA GLU A 22 -1.84 11.39 -3.10
C GLU A 22 -1.21 10.09 -2.58
N TYR A 23 -1.49 8.98 -3.28
CA TYR A 23 -0.66 7.79 -3.23
C TYR A 23 0.40 7.88 -4.33
N ILE A 24 1.67 7.89 -3.95
CA ILE A 24 2.80 7.96 -4.87
C ILE A 24 3.36 6.55 -5.04
N ALA A 25 3.41 6.05 -6.28
CA ALA A 25 3.75 4.67 -6.54
C ALA A 25 4.66 4.49 -7.76
N ARG A 26 5.52 3.47 -7.70
CA ARG A 26 6.21 2.91 -8.86
C ARG A 26 5.77 1.46 -9.00
N MET A 27 5.25 1.07 -10.15
CA MET A 27 4.50 -0.17 -10.30
C MET A 27 5.00 -1.03 -11.46
N PHE A 28 5.10 -2.33 -11.22
CA PHE A 28 5.22 -3.36 -12.23
C PHE A 28 3.94 -4.20 -12.23
N PHE A 29 3.47 -4.60 -13.42
CA PHE A 29 2.30 -5.45 -13.57
C PHE A 29 2.48 -6.40 -14.76
N ASP A 30 2.29 -7.70 -14.54
CA ASP A 30 2.40 -8.74 -15.57
C ASP A 30 1.04 -9.34 -16.01
N GLY A 31 -0.06 -8.79 -15.50
CA GLY A 31 -1.42 -9.33 -15.71
C GLY A 31 -1.95 -10.13 -14.53
N GLN A 32 -1.09 -10.63 -13.64
CA GLN A 32 -1.47 -11.42 -12.45
C GLN A 32 -0.90 -10.85 -11.15
N ASN A 33 0.33 -10.31 -11.20
CA ASN A 33 1.05 -9.79 -10.06
C ASN A 33 1.25 -8.29 -10.26
N ARG A 34 0.73 -7.49 -9.32
CA ARG A 34 1.10 -6.09 -9.21
C ARG A 34 2.12 -5.95 -8.09
N ILE A 35 3.29 -5.40 -8.41
CA ILE A 35 4.42 -5.25 -7.48
C ILE A 35 4.81 -3.78 -7.45
N MET A 36 4.83 -3.19 -6.26
CA MET A 36 4.80 -1.74 -6.09
C MET A 36 5.78 -1.28 -5.02
N TYR A 37 6.44 -0.16 -5.27
CA TYR A 37 7.06 0.67 -4.24
C TYR A 37 6.14 1.87 -4.02
N GLY A 38 5.57 1.97 -2.83
CA GLY A 38 4.57 2.95 -2.46
C GLY A 38 5.08 3.95 -1.42
N ARG A 39 4.60 5.18 -1.48
CA ARG A 39 4.83 6.24 -0.49
C ARG A 39 3.55 7.03 -0.22
N LEU A 40 3.30 7.30 1.06
CA LEU A 40 2.26 8.21 1.54
C LEU A 40 2.93 9.31 2.37
N GLU A 41 2.68 10.56 2.00
CA GLU A 41 3.09 11.71 2.83
C GLU A 41 2.22 11.82 4.10
N PRO A 42 2.63 12.62 5.12
CA PRO A 42 1.83 12.86 6.32
C PRO A 42 0.37 13.20 6.02
N GLY A 43 -0.57 12.44 6.59
CA GLY A 43 -2.01 12.62 6.39
C GLY A 43 -2.59 12.03 5.09
N ALA A 44 -1.76 11.44 4.22
CA ALA A 44 -2.26 10.73 3.03
C ALA A 44 -2.76 9.33 3.40
N SER A 45 -3.71 8.81 2.61
CA SER A 45 -4.23 7.46 2.80
C SER A 45 -4.60 6.77 1.49
N ILE A 46 -4.57 5.44 1.52
CA ILE A 46 -5.26 4.58 0.57
C ILE A 46 -6.62 4.28 1.18
N GLY A 47 -7.70 4.60 0.47
CA GLY A 47 -9.06 4.40 0.96
C GLY A 47 -9.42 2.93 1.16
N VAL A 48 -10.53 2.71 1.89
CA VAL A 48 -11.02 1.37 2.23
C VAL A 48 -11.38 0.61 0.95
N HIS A 49 -10.85 -0.61 0.80
CA HIS A 49 -11.14 -1.47 -0.34
C HIS A 49 -11.02 -2.95 0.01
N THR A 50 -11.68 -3.79 -0.80
CA THR A 50 -11.71 -5.25 -0.65
C THR A 50 -10.92 -5.91 -1.76
N HIS A 51 -10.14 -6.93 -1.41
CA HIS A 51 -9.44 -7.79 -2.36
C HIS A 51 -10.31 -8.99 -2.76
N GLU A 52 -11.28 -8.79 -3.66
CA GLU A 52 -12.24 -9.83 -4.07
C GLU A 52 -11.58 -11.02 -4.81
N THR A 53 -10.60 -10.74 -5.66
CA THR A 53 -9.93 -11.73 -6.52
C THR A 53 -8.46 -11.96 -6.16
N SER A 54 -7.89 -11.11 -5.31
CA SER A 54 -6.46 -11.07 -5.00
C SER A 54 -6.21 -11.16 -3.50
N SER A 55 -4.96 -11.13 -3.07
CA SER A 55 -4.55 -10.74 -1.70
C SER A 55 -3.61 -9.56 -1.78
N GLU A 56 -3.19 -8.98 -0.65
CA GLU A 56 -2.11 -8.01 -0.61
C GLU A 56 -1.11 -8.30 0.50
N ILE A 57 0.19 -8.21 0.17
CA ILE A 57 1.30 -8.25 1.11
C ILE A 57 1.93 -6.86 1.10
N MET A 58 2.08 -6.22 2.25
CA MET A 58 2.77 -4.93 2.38
C MET A 58 3.90 -5.04 3.40
N TYR A 59 5.13 -4.75 2.99
CA TYR A 59 6.28 -4.65 3.87
C TYR A 59 6.70 -3.20 4.04
N PHE A 60 6.67 -2.69 5.27
CA PHE A 60 6.96 -1.29 5.56
C PHE A 60 8.46 -1.06 5.63
N LEU A 61 8.95 -0.11 4.84
CA LEU A 61 10.38 0.19 4.68
C LEU A 61 10.79 1.39 5.53
N GLU A 62 9.91 2.37 5.67
CA GLU A 62 10.16 3.62 6.39
C GLU A 62 8.87 4.11 7.05
N GLY A 63 9.01 4.81 8.17
CA GLY A 63 7.90 5.50 8.83
C GLY A 63 7.00 4.59 9.66
N ARG A 64 5.85 5.14 10.02
CA ARG A 64 4.79 4.47 10.79
C ARG A 64 3.42 4.93 10.32
N GLY A 65 2.41 4.13 10.57
CA GLY A 65 1.02 4.47 10.28
C GLY A 65 0.07 3.48 10.90
N LYS A 66 -1.10 3.33 10.28
CA LYS A 66 -2.08 2.33 10.66
C LYS A 66 -2.81 1.74 9.47
N VAL A 67 -3.16 0.48 9.60
CA VAL A 67 -4.08 -0.22 8.72
C VAL A 67 -5.46 -0.21 9.39
N LEU A 68 -6.50 0.18 8.66
CA LEU A 68 -7.87 0.03 9.15
C LEU A 68 -8.43 -1.28 8.62
N LEU A 69 -9.08 -2.05 9.50
CA LEU A 69 -9.72 -3.33 9.22
C LEU A 69 -11.22 -3.23 9.52
N ALA A 70 -11.98 -4.28 9.19
CA ALA A 70 -13.42 -4.30 9.46
C ALA A 70 -13.76 -4.20 10.96
N ASP A 71 -12.88 -4.71 11.82
CA ASP A 71 -13.09 -4.85 13.27
C ASP A 71 -12.07 -4.07 14.12
N GLY A 72 -11.27 -3.19 13.53
CA GLY A 72 -10.33 -2.37 14.29
C GLY A 72 -9.26 -1.68 13.46
N GLU A 73 -8.16 -1.32 14.13
CA GLU A 73 -6.95 -0.80 13.49
C GLU A 73 -5.70 -1.52 13.99
N GLU A 74 -4.74 -1.70 13.10
CA GLU A 74 -3.42 -2.24 13.42
C GLU A 74 -2.34 -1.18 13.16
N ARG A 75 -1.39 -1.05 14.09
CA ARG A 75 -0.24 -0.14 13.93
C ARG A 75 0.86 -0.83 13.15
N VAL A 76 1.43 -0.08 12.21
CA VAL A 76 2.52 -0.54 11.35
C VAL A 76 3.70 0.42 11.43
N ALA A 77 4.90 -0.13 11.34
CA ALA A 77 6.16 0.59 11.34
C ALA A 77 7.18 -0.11 10.44
N ALA A 78 8.26 0.59 10.10
CA ALA A 78 9.37 0.04 9.34
C ALA A 78 9.86 -1.31 9.89
N GLY A 79 10.05 -2.29 9.00
CA GLY A 79 10.44 -3.65 9.34
C GLY A 79 9.27 -4.61 9.61
N GLN A 80 8.03 -4.14 9.56
CA GLN A 80 6.85 -4.99 9.74
C GLN A 80 6.17 -5.33 8.40
N CYS A 81 5.41 -6.42 8.42
CA CYS A 81 4.63 -6.88 7.28
C CYS A 81 3.14 -6.89 7.66
N HIS A 82 2.30 -6.28 6.81
CA HIS A 82 0.86 -6.45 6.83
C HIS A 82 0.46 -7.45 5.73
N TYR A 83 -0.53 -8.30 6.01
CA TYR A 83 -1.09 -9.22 5.03
C TYR A 83 -2.61 -9.09 5.03
N CYS A 84 -3.17 -8.81 3.85
CA CYS A 84 -4.60 -8.78 3.60
C CYS A 84 -4.99 -10.01 2.76
N PRO A 85 -5.66 -11.02 3.36
CA PRO A 85 -6.11 -12.19 2.62
C PRO A 85 -7.17 -11.85 1.56
N LYS A 86 -7.36 -12.78 0.61
CA LYS A 86 -8.46 -12.69 -0.35
C LYS A 86 -9.82 -12.65 0.35
N GLY A 87 -10.68 -11.76 -0.11
CA GLY A 87 -11.99 -11.47 0.45
C GLY A 87 -11.96 -10.51 1.64
N CYS A 88 -10.80 -10.06 2.10
CA CYS A 88 -10.68 -9.12 3.21
C CYS A 88 -10.68 -7.67 2.73
N THR A 89 -11.17 -6.79 3.61
CA THR A 89 -11.24 -5.34 3.43
C THR A 89 -10.23 -4.66 4.34
N HIS A 90 -9.49 -3.69 3.80
CA HIS A 90 -8.60 -2.86 4.60
C HIS A 90 -8.40 -1.46 4.00
N SER A 91 -7.66 -0.61 4.72
CA SER A 91 -7.11 0.65 4.24
C SER A 91 -5.72 0.89 4.81
N LEU A 92 -4.97 1.87 4.29
CA LEU A 92 -3.70 2.29 4.87
C LEU A 92 -3.70 3.81 5.09
N VAL A 93 -3.36 4.25 6.30
CA VAL A 93 -3.31 5.66 6.67
C VAL A 93 -1.93 6.00 7.22
N ASN A 94 -1.30 7.03 6.66
CA ASN A 94 -0.16 7.69 7.30
C ASN A 94 -0.68 8.77 8.25
N ASP A 95 -0.91 8.43 9.52
CA ASP A 95 -1.31 9.36 10.58
C ASP A 95 -0.11 9.93 11.37
N SER A 96 1.10 9.84 10.79
CA SER A 96 2.34 10.33 11.38
C SER A 96 2.77 11.67 10.79
N ASP A 97 3.90 12.17 11.28
CA ASP A 97 4.55 13.43 10.91
C ASP A 97 5.70 13.26 9.89
N ALA A 98 5.93 12.04 9.41
CA ALA A 98 6.94 11.70 8.41
C ALA A 98 6.35 10.83 7.28
N ASP A 99 7.10 10.66 6.19
CA ASP A 99 6.68 9.80 5.09
C ASP A 99 6.59 8.32 5.54
N LEU A 100 5.61 7.62 4.98
CA LEU A 100 5.43 6.17 5.12
C LEU A 100 5.74 5.53 3.77
N ALA A 101 6.79 4.72 3.70
CA ALA A 101 7.18 4.00 2.49
C ALA A 101 7.06 2.48 2.67
N PHE A 102 6.59 1.79 1.64
CA PHE A 102 6.33 0.35 1.71
C PHE A 102 6.51 -0.32 0.35
N PHE A 103 6.84 -1.61 0.40
CA PHE A 103 6.80 -2.52 -0.74
C PHE A 103 5.49 -3.32 -0.69
N ALA A 104 4.69 -3.29 -1.76
CA ALA A 104 3.41 -3.98 -1.81
C ALA A 104 3.34 -4.96 -2.99
N VAL A 105 2.72 -6.12 -2.76
CA VAL A 105 2.48 -7.16 -3.77
C VAL A 105 1.02 -7.57 -3.72
N VAL A 106 0.33 -7.44 -4.84
CA VAL A 106 -1.06 -7.86 -5.04
C VAL A 106 -1.09 -8.95 -6.10
N PRO A 107 -1.06 -10.24 -5.71
CA PRO A 107 -1.25 -11.35 -6.63
C PRO A 107 -2.74 -11.66 -6.79
N GLU A 108 -3.18 -11.87 -8.03
CA GLU A 108 -4.46 -12.49 -8.37
C GLU A 108 -4.45 -13.99 -7.99
N GLN A 109 -5.62 -14.52 -7.58
CA GLN A 109 -5.79 -15.89 -7.09
C GLN A 109 -7.02 -16.59 -7.67
#